data_AF-A0A2I0DCV8-F1
#
_entry.id   AF-A0A2I0DCV8-F1
#
_cell.length_a   1.000
_cell.length_b   1.000
_cell.length_c   1.000
_cell.angle_alpha   90.00
_cell.angle_beta   90.00
_cell.angle_gamma   90.00
#
_symmetry.space_group_name_H-M   'P 1'
#
loop_
_entity.id
_entity.type
_entity.pdbx_description
1 polymer ?
#
loop_
_entity_poly.entity_id
_entity_poly.type
_entity_poly.pdbx_seq_one_letter_code
_entity_poly.pdbx_strand_id
1 'polypeptide(L)' 'MGFNAITAVTDGKQALDSLKKEDCPDLVFLDLNMPVLDGFSFLTQAEKEILCMQMNVVILTSSTRQKDKDRA' A
#
# COMPACT_ATOMS: atom_id res chain seq x y z
N MET A 1 -21.24 -11.90 3.84
CA MET A 1 -20.70 -10.80 3.03
C MET A 1 -19.18 -10.98 3.04
N GLY A 2 -18.61 -11.34 1.89
CA GLY A 2 -17.17 -11.59 1.75
C GLY A 2 -16.49 -10.44 1.02
N PHE A 3 -15.16 -10.43 1.01
CA PHE A 3 -14.38 -9.52 0.18
C PHE A 3 -14.68 -9.82 -1.30
N ASN A 4 -15.08 -8.80 -2.07
CA ASN A 4 -15.53 -8.98 -3.45
C ASN A 4 -14.37 -9.18 -4.43
N ALA A 5 -13.19 -8.64 -4.13
CA ALA A 5 -11.98 -8.76 -4.96
C ALA A 5 -10.73 -8.76 -4.09
N ILE A 6 -9.78 -9.64 -4.40
CA ILE A 6 -8.44 -9.67 -3.78
C ILE A 6 -7.43 -9.52 -4.92
N THR A 7 -6.67 -8.44 -4.88
CA THR A 7 -5.62 -8.18 -5.86
C THR A 7 -4.26 -8.28 -5.17
N ALA A 8 -3.44 -9.23 -5.60
CA ALA A 8 -2.08 -9.38 -5.13
C ALA A 8 -1.11 -8.78 -6.16
N VAL A 9 -0.26 -7.87 -5.69
CA VAL A 9 0.78 -7.22 -6.49
C VAL A 9 2.12 -7.40 -5.78
N THR A 10 3.17 -7.64 -6.55
CA THR A 10 4.53 -7.88 -6.04
C THR A 10 5.44 -6.66 -6.20
N ASP A 11 4.92 -5.58 -6.78
CA ASP A 11 5.67 -4.37 -7.12
C ASP A 11 4.78 -3.13 -6.87
N GLY A 12 5.34 -2.10 -6.23
CA GLY A 12 4.59 -0.91 -5.84
C GLY A 12 4.10 -0.07 -7.03
N LYS A 13 4.73 -0.17 -8.20
CA LYS A 13 4.25 0.45 -9.44
C LYS A 13 2.98 -0.25 -9.94
N GLN A 14 2.94 -1.59 -9.89
CA GLN A 14 1.74 -2.35 -10.24
C GLN A 14 0.59 -2.04 -9.26
N ALA A 15 0.91 -1.82 -7.99
CA ALA A 15 -0.06 -1.39 -6.99
C ALA A 15 -0.67 -0.01 -7.37
N LEU A 16 0.16 0.98 -7.68
CA LEU A 16 -0.30 2.31 -8.12
C LEU A 16 -1.11 2.25 -9.41
N ASP A 17 -0.65 1.51 -10.41
CA ASP A 17 -1.37 1.33 -11.68
C ASP A 17 -2.73 0.64 -11.45
N SER A 18 -2.86 -0.19 -10.41
CA SER A 18 -4.15 -0.79 -10.00
C SER A 18 -5.07 0.23 -9.36
N LEU A 19 -4.56 1.05 -8.43
CA LEU A 19 -5.36 2.12 -7.79
C LEU A 19 -5.89 3.15 -8.81
N LYS A 20 -5.15 3.40 -9.90
CA LYS A 20 -5.56 4.34 -10.97
C LYS A 20 -6.72 3.83 -11.82
N LYS A 21 -7.04 2.53 -11.78
CA LYS A 21 -8.12 1.93 -12.58
C LYS A 21 -9.50 2.00 -11.91
N GLU A 22 -9.66 2.87 -10.90
CA GLU A 22 -10.88 3.13 -10.11
C GLU A 22 -11.35 2.01 -9.18
N ASP A 23 -10.65 0.87 -9.11
CA ASP A 23 -10.96 -0.21 -8.18
C ASP A 23 -10.22 0.01 -6.85
N CYS A 24 -10.75 0.94 -6.05
CA CYS A 24 -10.15 1.33 -4.78
C CYS A 24 -10.44 0.29 -3.68
N PRO A 25 -9.40 -0.37 -3.13
CA PRO A 25 -9.59 -1.34 -2.06
C PRO A 25 -9.95 -0.66 -0.74
N ASP A 26 -10.82 -1.30 0.05
CA ASP A 26 -11.11 -0.87 1.42
C ASP A 26 -9.93 -1.09 2.38
N LEU A 27 -9.07 -2.06 2.06
CA LEU A 27 -7.93 -2.49 2.88
C LEU A 27 -6.74 -2.87 2.00
N VAL A 28 -5.58 -2.29 2.28
CA VAL A 28 -4.30 -2.57 1.62
C VAL A 28 -3.32 -3.12 2.64
N PHE A 29 -2.76 -4.29 2.37
CA PHE A 29 -1.62 -4.81 3.12
C PHE A 29 -0.34 -4.43 2.37
N LEU A 30 0.44 -3.53 2.96
CA LEU A 30 1.64 -2.99 2.35
C LEU A 30 2.88 -3.51 3.05
N ASP A 31 3.76 -4.20 2.33
CA ASP A 31 5.07 -4.56 2.85
C ASP A 31 6.04 -3.38 2.70
N LEU A 32 6.83 -3.10 3.74
CA LEU A 32 7.92 -2.11 3.65
C LEU A 32 9.15 -2.69 2.93
N ASN A 33 9.37 -4.00 3.01
CA ASN A 33 10.53 -4.65 2.42
C ASN A 33 10.25 -5.11 0.98
N MET A 34 9.79 -4.19 0.12
CA MET A 34 9.55 -4.48 -1.29
C MET A 34 10.73 -4.11 -2.20
N PRO A 35 11.04 -4.91 -3.23
CA PRO A 35 11.95 -4.51 -4.29
C PRO A 35 11.31 -3.42 -5.19
N VAL A 36 12.15 -2.60 -5.84
CA VAL A 36 11.79 -1.54 -6.81
C VAL A 36 11.13 -0.29 -6.22
N LEU A 37 10.01 -0.42 -5.50
CA LEU A 37 9.32 0.72 -4.88
C LEU A 37 9.01 0.42 -3.41
N ASP A 38 9.61 1.20 -2.53
CA ASP A 38 9.41 1.12 -1.08
C ASP A 38 7.97 1.52 -0.70
N GLY A 39 7.43 0.90 0.36
CA GLY A 39 6.07 1.12 0.82
C GLY A 39 5.78 2.58 1.16
N PHE A 40 6.76 3.31 1.71
CA PHE A 40 6.60 4.75 1.96
C PHE A 40 6.49 5.58 0.68
N SER A 41 7.23 5.19 -0.36
CA SER A 41 7.17 5.87 -1.67
C SER A 41 5.82 5.61 -2.35
N PHE A 42 5.29 4.40 -2.22
CA PHE A 42 3.93 4.07 -2.65
C PHE A 42 2.88 4.97 -1.97
N LEU A 43 2.92 5.09 -0.64
CA LEU A 43 2.00 5.93 0.13
C LEU A 43 2.08 7.40 -0.32
N THR A 44 3.30 7.94 -0.44
CA THR A 44 3.53 9.32 -0.86
C THR A 44 2.97 9.59 -2.26
N GLN A 45 3.12 8.64 -3.19
CA GLN A 45 2.61 8.76 -4.55
C GLN A 45 1.08 8.65 -4.58
N ALA A 46 0.50 7.72 -3.82
CA ALA A 46 -0.95 7.55 -3.72
C ALA A 46 -1.62 8.81 -3.16
N GLU A 47 -1.04 9.42 -2.13
CA GLU A 47 -1.51 10.69 -1.55
C GLU A 47 -1.40 11.84 -2.56
N LYS A 48 -0.24 11.97 -3.24
CA LYS A 48 -0.01 13.02 -4.24
C LYS A 48 -0.98 12.95 -5.42
N GLU A 49 -1.35 11.75 -5.82
CA GLU A 49 -2.30 11.51 -6.92
C GLU A 49 -3.76 11.42 -6.45
N ILE A 50 -4.04 11.62 -5.15
CA ILE A 50 -5.38 11.57 -4.53
C ILE A 50 -6.08 10.22 -4.85
N LEU A 51 -5.30 9.13 -4.83
CA LEU A 51 -5.79 7.80 -5.13
C LEU A 51 -6.37 7.16 -3.87
N CYS A 52 -7.63 6.72 -3.96
CA CYS A 52 -8.26 5.87 -2.96
C CYS A 52 -8.12 6.40 -1.52
N MET A 53 -8.44 7.67 -1.30
CA MET A 53 -8.31 8.37 -0.01
C MET A 53 -9.04 7.73 1.18
N GLN A 54 -9.95 6.78 0.92
CA GLN A 54 -10.67 6.03 1.95
C GLN A 54 -10.05 4.66 2.27
N MET A 55 -8.99 4.25 1.56
CA MET A 55 -8.35 2.96 1.78
C MET A 55 -7.64 2.93 3.14
N ASN A 56 -7.82 1.84 3.88
CA ASN A 56 -7.05 1.60 5.09
C ASN A 56 -5.76 0.88 4.72
N VAL A 57 -4.60 1.45 5.07
CA VAL A 57 -3.31 0.81 4.81
C VAL A 57 -2.78 0.18 6.09
N VAL A 58 -2.59 -1.14 6.06
CA VAL A 58 -1.93 -1.91 7.11
C VAL A 58 -0.53 -2.24 6.65
N ILE A 59 0.45 -1.66 7.34
CA ILE A 59 1.85 -1.90 7.05
C ILE A 59 2.26 -3.24 7.67
N LEU A 60 2.69 -4.17 6.84
CA LEU A 60 3.29 -5.43 7.23
C LEU A 60 4.80 -5.27 7.14
N THR A 61 5.51 -5.40 8.25
CA THR A 61 6.97 -5.40 8.24
C THR A 61 7.48 -6.54 9.11
N SER A 62 8.43 -7.31 8.57
CA SER A 62 9.20 -8.31 9.32
C SER A 62 10.37 -7.69 10.09
N SER A 63 10.57 -6.38 9.96
CA SER A 63 11.60 -5.62 10.66
C SER A 63 11.19 -5.40 12.12
N THR A 64 11.93 -6.01 13.05
CA THR A 64 11.90 -5.68 14.48
C THR A 64 12.53 -4.32 14.81
N ARG A 65 12.87 -3.51 13.80
CA ARG A 65 13.60 -2.25 14.02
C ARG A 65 12.67 -1.18 14.59
N GLN A 66 12.92 -0.87 15.85
CA GLN A 66 12.31 0.18 16.66
C GLN A 66 12.22 1.56 15.97
N LYS A 67 13.04 1.86 14.94
CA LYS A 67 13.03 3.14 14.22
C LYS A 67 11.82 3.37 13.31
N ASP A 68 11.09 2.31 12.93
CA ASP A 68 9.88 2.45 12.11
C ASP A 68 8.65 2.82 12.96
N LYS A 69 8.73 2.68 14.30
CA LYS A 69 7.65 3.03 15.23
C LYS A 69 7.56 4.53 15.54
N ASP A 70 8.63 5.30 15.35
CA ASP A 70 8.65 6.74 15.66
C ASP A 70 8.00 7.60 14.55
N ARG A 71 7.63 7.00 13.41
CA ARG A 71 6.98 7.69 12.28
C ARG A 71 5.52 7.27 12.04
N ALA A 72 5.00 6.31 12.80
CA ALA A 72 3.63 5.81 12.71
C ALA A 72 2.68 6.55 13.67
#